data_AF-A0A426GC75-F1
#
_entry.id   AF-A0A426GC75-F1
#
_cell.length_a   1.000
_cell.length_b   1.000
_cell.length_c   1.000
_cell.angle_alpha   90.00
_cell.angle_beta   90.00
_cell.angle_gamma   90.00
#
_symmetry.space_group_name_H-M   'P 1'
#
loop_
_entity.id
_entity.type
_entity.pdbx_description
1 polymer ?
#
loop_
_entity_poly.entity_id
_entity_poly.type
_entity_poly.pdbx_seq_one_letter_code
_entity_poly.pdbx_strand_id
1 'polypeptide(L)'
;DVDDVGLFSQEIRWASPKWEGGDLVAGVYFADEDAKRQLRTRGLAAATGIAASDVLTDQAVKTRSYAAFVDGTVHLPATFVLTLGARYTHDEKTADLVRTDFV
;
A
#
# COMPACT_ATOMS: atom_id res chain seq x y z
N ASP A 1 -9.10 21.20 0.88
CA ASP A 1 -8.84 19.79 0.60
C ASP A 1 -9.22 19.01 1.84
N VAL A 2 -9.87 17.86 1.67
CA VAL A 2 -10.12 16.93 2.78
C VAL A 2 -9.47 15.62 2.37
N ASP A 3 -8.38 15.29 3.04
CA ASP A 3 -7.68 14.02 2.90
C ASP A 3 -7.99 13.18 4.14
N ASP A 4 -8.58 12.01 3.93
CA ASP A 4 -8.78 11.00 4.96
C ASP A 4 -8.10 9.71 4.50
N VAL A 5 -7.06 9.30 5.23
CA VAL A 5 -6.24 8.14 4.91
C VAL A 5 -6.18 7.23 6.13
N GLY A 6 -6.80 6.06 6.01
CA GLY A 6 -6.77 5.00 7.01
C GLY A 6 -5.93 3.83 6.52
N LEU A 7 -5.04 3.32 7.37
CA LEU A 7 -4.27 2.10 7.11
C LEU A 7 -4.46 1.12 8.26
N PHE A 8 -4.94 -0.07 7.94
CA PHE A 8 -4.92 -1.21 8.83
C PHE A 8 -3.92 -2.25 8.31
N SER A 9 -2.96 -2.65 9.14
CA SER A 9 -2.02 -3.71 8.78
C SER A 9 -1.81 -4.70 9.90
N GLN A 10 -1.57 -5.96 9.53
CA GLN A 10 -1.26 -7.04 10.45
C GLN A 10 -0.18 -7.93 9.85
N GLU A 11 0.78 -8.33 10.69
CA GLU A 11 1.82 -9.28 10.32
C GLU A 11 1.86 -10.41 11.34
N ILE A 12 1.97 -11.63 10.84
CA ILE A 12 2.28 -12.80 11.65
C ILE A 12 3.59 -13.37 11.14
N ARG A 13 4.58 -13.45 12.03
CA ARG A 13 5.89 -13.99 11.74
C ARG A 13 6.22 -15.14 12.66
N TRP A 14 6.72 -16.22 12.07
CA TRP A 14 7.30 -17.35 12.76
C TRP A 14 8.81 -17.40 12.46
N ALA A 15 9.60 -17.68 13.49
CA ALA A 15 11.02 -17.89 13.37
C ALA A 15 11.38 -19.21 14.03
N SER A 16 12.17 -20.03 13.33
CA SER A 16 12.69 -21.27 13.88
C SER A 16 13.67 -20.97 15.02
N PRO A 17 13.84 -21.90 15.98
CA PRO A 17 15.00 -21.88 16.86
C PRO A 17 16.29 -21.87 16.03
N LYS A 18 17.35 -21.23 16.56
CA LYS A 18 18.67 -21.28 15.93
C LYS A 18 19.31 -22.64 16.19
N TRP A 19 19.61 -23.37 15.12
CA TRP A 19 20.17 -24.71 15.15
C TRP A 19 21.50 -24.68 14.39
N GLU A 20 22.37 -25.64 14.65
CA GLU A 20 23.73 -25.66 14.08
C GLU A 20 23.69 -25.71 12.54
N GLY A 21 22.64 -26.31 11.97
CA GLY A 21 22.44 -26.41 10.52
C GLY A 21 21.86 -25.17 9.83
N GLY A 22 21.36 -24.16 10.57
CA GLY A 22 20.76 -22.97 9.95
C GLY A 22 19.71 -22.22 10.77
N ASP A 23 18.90 -21.42 10.10
CA ASP A 23 17.71 -20.76 10.64
C ASP A 23 16.68 -20.48 9.54
N LEU A 24 15.40 -20.40 9.89
CA LEU A 24 14.30 -20.18 8.97
C LEU A 24 13.29 -19.21 9.58
N VAL A 25 12.89 -18.19 8.82
CA VAL A 25 11.84 -17.24 9.16
C VAL A 25 10.79 -17.30 8.07
N ALA A 26 9.52 -17.37 8.45
CA ALA A 26 8.41 -17.27 7.52
C ALA A 26 7.35 -16.33 8.09
N GLY A 27 6.61 -15.66 7.22
CA GLY A 27 5.57 -14.77 7.67
C GLY A 27 4.54 -14.47 6.60
N VAL A 28 3.40 -13.98 7.07
CA VAL A 28 2.34 -13.46 6.23
C VAL A 28 2.01 -12.05 6.69
N TYR A 29 1.68 -11.21 5.73
CA TYR A 29 1.42 -9.79 5.91
C TYR A 29 0.12 -9.44 5.20
N PHE A 30 -0.70 -8.65 5.87
CA PHE A 30 -1.95 -8.11 5.34
C PHE A 30 -1.97 -6.60 5.56
N ALA A 31 -2.42 -5.86 4.54
CA ALA A 31 -2.70 -4.44 4.62
C ALA A 31 -3.99 -4.09 3.88
N ASP A 32 -4.77 -3.21 4.48
CA ASP A 32 -5.95 -2.57 3.91
C ASP A 32 -5.81 -1.06 4.11
N GLU A 33 -5.73 -0.34 3.00
CA GLU A 33 -5.61 1.11 2.96
C GLU A 33 -6.84 1.71 2.26
N ASP A 34 -7.45 2.69 2.92
CA ASP A 34 -8.53 3.50 2.36
C ASP A 34 -8.06 4.95 2.32
N ALA A 35 -8.00 5.54 1.12
CA ALA A 35 -7.61 6.93 0.90
C ALA A 35 -8.74 7.67 0.18
N LYS A 36 -9.28 8.71 0.81
CA LYS A 36 -10.29 9.60 0.22
C LYS A 36 -9.72 11.00 0.10
N ARG A 37 -9.94 11.63 -1.05
CA ARG A 37 -9.55 13.00 -1.34
C ARG A 37 -10.69 13.76 -1.99
N GLN A 38 -10.93 14.97 -1.50
CA GLN A 38 -11.93 15.88 -2.04
C GLN A 38 -11.30 17.17 -2.55
N LEU A 39 -11.17 17.29 -3.87
CA LEU A 39 -10.53 18.42 -4.54
C LEU A 39 -11.57 19.33 -5.19
N ARG A 40 -11.62 20.60 -4.78
CA ARG A 40 -12.42 21.64 -5.44
C ARG A 40 -11.54 22.55 -6.29
N THR A 41 -11.84 22.63 -7.58
CA THR A 41 -11.12 23.47 -8.55
C THR A 41 -12.05 24.56 -9.06
N ARG A 42 -11.63 25.82 -8.92
CA ARG A 42 -12.40 26.98 -9.38
C ARG A 42 -11.62 27.74 -10.45
N GLY A 43 -12.18 27.82 -11.65
CA GLY A 43 -11.66 28.67 -12.73
C GLY A 43 -12.29 30.06 -12.67
N LEU A 44 -11.48 31.11 -12.77
CA LEU A 44 -11.94 32.50 -12.79
C LEU A 44 -11.75 33.10 -14.20
N ALA A 45 -12.72 33.88 -14.67
CA ALA A 45 -12.62 34.61 -15.93
C ALA A 45 -11.55 35.71 -15.83
N ALA A 46 -10.57 35.70 -16.73
CA ALA A 46 -9.40 36.59 -16.66
C ALA A 46 -9.74 38.10 -16.63
N ALA A 47 -10.83 38.51 -17.29
CA ALA A 47 -11.22 39.91 -17.40
C ALA A 47 -12.10 40.41 -16.23
N THR A 48 -12.89 39.54 -15.61
CA THR A 48 -13.91 39.94 -14.62
C THR A 48 -13.70 39.36 -13.23
N GLY A 49 -12.85 38.33 -13.09
CA GLY A 49 -12.63 37.60 -11.84
C GLY A 49 -13.84 36.75 -11.39
N ILE A 50 -14.92 36.72 -12.18
CA ILE A 50 -16.12 35.92 -11.89
C ILE A 50 -15.80 34.44 -12.14
N ALA A 51 -16.42 33.55 -11.35
CA ALA A 51 -16.27 32.11 -11.55
C ALA A 51 -16.78 31.69 -12.94
N ALA A 52 -15.89 31.08 -13.72
CA ALA A 52 -16.15 30.53 -15.04
C ALA A 52 -16.26 28.99 -15.00
N SER A 53 -15.71 28.36 -13.95
CA SER A 53 -15.94 26.95 -13.65
C SER A 53 -15.80 26.71 -12.15
N ASP A 54 -16.56 25.76 -11.64
CA ASP A 54 -16.43 25.27 -10.26
C ASP A 54 -16.71 23.78 -10.24
N VAL A 55 -15.64 23.00 -10.06
CA VAL A 55 -15.66 21.55 -10.15
C VAL A 55 -15.25 20.97 -8.81
N LEU A 56 -16.05 20.05 -8.29
CA LEU A 56 -15.68 19.21 -7.16
C LEU A 56 -15.41 17.80 -7.63
N THR A 57 -14.25 17.28 -7.25
CA THR A 57 -13.82 15.91 -7.56
C THR A 57 -13.64 15.16 -6.25
N ASP A 58 -14.46 14.12 -6.07
CA ASP A 58 -14.33 13.16 -4.98
C ASP A 58 -13.59 11.93 -5.51
N GLN A 59 -12.44 11.62 -4.92
CA GLN A 59 -11.59 10.50 -5.28
C GLN A 59 -11.51 9.55 -4.08
N ALA A 60 -11.87 8.29 -4.28
CA ALA A 60 -11.69 7.24 -3.29
C ALA A 60 -10.81 6.14 -3.88
N VAL A 61 -9.76 5.79 -3.16
CA VAL A 61 -8.82 4.74 -3.54
C VAL A 61 -8.76 3.75 -2.39
N LYS A 62 -9.10 2.49 -2.68
CA LYS A 62 -8.95 1.39 -1.75
C LYS A 62 -7.87 0.45 -2.24
N THR A 63 -6.90 0.13 -1.39
CA THR A 63 -5.80 -0.78 -1.69
C THR A 63 -5.79 -1.91 -0.68
N ARG A 64 -5.80 -3.16 -1.16
CA ARG A 64 -5.63 -4.35 -0.32
C ARG A 64 -4.40 -5.11 -0.77
N SER A 65 -3.52 -5.42 0.16
CA SER A 65 -2.25 -6.10 -0.11
C SER A 65 -2.12 -7.33 0.77
N TYR A 66 -1.81 -8.46 0.15
CA TYR A 66 -1.48 -9.71 0.82
C TYR A 66 -0.05 -10.10 0.44
N ALA A 67 0.76 -10.46 1.43
CA ALA A 67 2.09 -10.98 1.16
C ALA A 67 2.41 -12.19 2.03
N ALA A 68 3.20 -13.10 1.46
CA ALA A 68 3.80 -14.21 2.16
C ALA A 68 5.30 -14.22 1.88
N PHE A 69 6.11 -14.47 2.89
CA PHE A 69 7.55 -14.52 2.75
C PHE A 69 8.14 -15.68 3.53
N VAL A 70 9.27 -16.17 3.03
CA VAL A 70 10.13 -17.14 3.69
C VAL A 70 11.57 -16.74 3.44
N ASP A 71 12.39 -16.81 4.47
CA ASP A 71 13.82 -16.51 4.44
C ASP A 71 14.53 -17.56 5.28
N GLY A 72 15.55 -18.21 4.72
CA GLY A 72 16.29 -19.27 5.39
C GLY A 72 17.78 -19.18 5.15
N THR A 73 18.53 -19.50 6.19
CA THR A 73 19.99 -19.60 6.15
C THR A 73 20.39 -21.04 6.43
N VAL A 74 21.32 -21.58 5.63
CA VAL A 74 21.86 -22.93 5.78
C VAL A 74 23.38 -22.84 5.91
N HIS A 75 23.93 -23.46 6.95
CA HIS A 75 25.38 -23.60 7.12
C HIS A 75 25.87 -24.84 6.38
N LEU A 76 26.64 -24.63 5.32
CA LEU A 76 27.26 -25.70 4.55
C LEU A 76 28.68 -26.01 5.09
N PRO A 77 29.20 -27.24 4.85
CA PRO A 77 30.59 -27.58 5.16
C PRO A 77 31.57 -26.60 4.48
N ALA A 78 32.76 -26.41 5.09
CA ALA A 78 33.79 -25.46 4.65
C ALA A 78 33.47 -23.97 4.91
N THR A 79 32.77 -23.66 6.01
CA THR A 79 32.51 -22.28 6.47
C THR A 79 31.63 -21.47 5.51
N PHE A 80 30.94 -22.13 4.58
CA PHE A 80 30.06 -21.47 3.63
C PHE A 80 28.66 -21.32 4.22
N VAL A 81 28.11 -20.11 4.13
CA VAL A 81 26.77 -19.80 4.62
C VAL A 81 25.93 -19.35 3.45
N LEU A 82 24.82 -20.04 3.20
CA LEU A 82 23.90 -19.72 2.13
C LEU A 82 22.60 -19.19 2.72
N THR A 83 22.21 -17.99 2.34
CA THR A 83 20.90 -17.40 2.68
C THR A 83 20.06 -17.27 1.42
N LEU A 84 18.82 -17.72 1.49
CA LEU A 84 17.86 -17.66 0.40
C LEU A 84 16.50 -17.25 0.96
N GLY A 85 15.88 -16.29 0.28
CA GLY A 85 14.55 -15.81 0.63
C GLY A 85 13.66 -15.65 -0.59
N ALA A 86 12.36 -15.81 -0.39
CA ALA A 86 11.34 -15.60 -1.39
C ALA A 86 10.17 -14.84 -0.76
N ARG A 87 9.60 -13.90 -1.51
CA ARG A 87 8.40 -13.16 -1.13
C ARG A 87 7.43 -13.14 -2.30
N TYR A 88 6.18 -13.50 -2.00
CA TYR A 88 5.05 -13.30 -2.89
C TYR A 88 4.19 -12.17 -2.36
N THR A 89 3.75 -11.28 -3.24
CA THR A 89 2.88 -10.15 -2.89
C THR A 89 1.80 -10.03 -3.94
N HIS A 90 0.58 -9.81 -3.48
CA HIS A 90 -0.61 -9.68 -4.29
C HIS A 90 -1.39 -8.46 -3.85
N ASP A 91 -1.51 -7.50 -4.76
CA ASP A 91 -2.10 -6.19 -4.50
C ASP A 91 -3.34 -6.00 -5.38
N GLU A 92 -4.44 -5.62 -4.74
CA GLU A 92 -5.67 -5.20 -5.38
C GLU A 92 -5.89 -3.71 -5.13
N LYS A 93 -6.12 -2.94 -6.19
CA LYS A 93 -6.37 -1.51 -6.10
C LYS A 93 -7.65 -1.15 -6.84
N THR A 94 -8.60 -0.55 -6.12
CA THR A 94 -9.85 -0.04 -6.67
C THR A 94 -9.84 1.48 -6.54
N ALA A 95 -10.19 2.17 -7.63
CA ALA A 95 -10.24 3.63 -7.66
C ALA A 95 -11.60 4.07 -8.19
N ASP A 96 -12.31 4.85 -7.38
CA ASP A 96 -13.57 5.48 -7.73
C ASP A 96 -13.38 6.99 -7.82
N LEU A 97 -13.95 7.59 -8.86
CA LEU A 97 -13.88 9.03 -9.11
C LEU A 97 -15.28 9.56 -9.45
N VAL A 98 -15.75 10.50 -8.62
CA VAL A 98 -17.00 11.22 -8.85
C VAL A 98 -16.67 12.68 -9.10
N ARG A 99 -17.20 13.23 -10.19
CA ARG A 99 -17.04 14.65 -10.54
C ARG A 99 -18.40 15.33 -10.53
N THR A 100 -18.48 16.46 -9.84
CA THR A 100 -19.66 17.33 -9.79
C THR A 100 -19.27 18.72 -10.31
N ASP A 101 -19.99 19.20 -11.33
CA ASP A 101 -19.83 20.54 -11.89
C ASP A 101 -20.95 21.45 -11.34
N PHE A 102 -20.60 22.60 -10.76
CA PHE A 102 -21.56 23.53 -10.15
C PHE A 102 -21.96 24.71 -11.04
N VAL A 103 -21.07 25.13 -11.95
CA VAL A 103 -21.25 26.25 -12.90
C VAL A 103 -20.45 25.97 -14.16
#